data_AF-A0A0F9F9K9-F1
#
_entry.id   AF-A0A0F9F9K9-F1
#
_cell.length_a   1.000
_cell.length_b   1.000
_cell.length_c   1.000
_cell.angle_alpha   90.00
_cell.angle_beta   90.00
_cell.angle_gamma   90.00
#
_symmetry.space_group_name_H-M   'P 1'
#
loop_
_entity.id
_entity.type
_entity.pdbx_description
1 polymer ?
#
loop_
_entity_poly.entity_id
_entity_poly.type
_entity_poly.pdbx_seq_one_letter_code
_entity_poly.pdbx_strand_id
1 'polypeptide(L)'
;MAQLTKKVKETAIREAAKNGVPVSVLLAIWQAESGFDVLALGDLNADNAAYSYGIGQLHVKGAGGGIHPRKLLILEVNAAMSAGFLGRCFKAFPQDRNL
;
A
#
# COMPACT_ATOMS: atom_id res chain seq x y z
N MET A 1 -9.80 1.99 -17.40
CA MET A 1 -9.47 3.04 -16.42
C MET A 1 -10.58 3.28 -15.39
N ALA A 2 -11.79 3.72 -15.78
CA ALA A 2 -12.87 4.05 -14.82
C ALA A 2 -13.21 2.94 -13.80
N GLN A 3 -13.23 1.67 -14.23
CA GLN A 3 -13.48 0.51 -13.34
C GLN A 3 -12.35 0.30 -12.31
N LEU A 4 -11.09 0.47 -12.72
CA LEU A 4 -9.94 0.33 -11.82
C LEU A 4 -9.93 1.47 -10.78
N THR A 5 -10.17 2.70 -11.22
CA THR A 5 -10.28 3.87 -10.33
C THR A 5 -11.39 3.68 -9.28
N LYS A 6 -12.56 3.19 -9.71
CA LYS A 6 -13.65 2.84 -8.80
C LYS A 6 -13.21 1.79 -7.78
N LYS A 7 -12.56 0.71 -8.24
CA LYS A 7 -12.10 -0.39 -7.40
C LYS A 7 -11.02 0.04 -6.39
N VAL A 8 -10.08 0.89 -6.80
CA VAL A 8 -9.07 1.48 -5.90
C VAL A 8 -9.74 2.30 -4.82
N LYS A 9 -10.70 3.16 -5.17
CA LYS A 9 -11.45 3.98 -4.21
C LYS A 9 -12.23 3.12 -3.20
N GLU A 10 -12.98 2.13 -3.68
CA GLU A 10 -13.75 1.22 -2.81
C GLU A 10 -12.83 0.43 -1.88
N THR A 11 -11.68 -0.03 -2.40
CA THR A 11 -10.67 -0.75 -1.62
C THR A 11 -10.03 0.16 -0.57
N ALA A 12 -9.68 1.41 -0.93
CA ALA A 12 -9.13 2.38 0.01
C ALA A 12 -10.09 2.66 1.17
N ILE A 13 -11.37 2.90 0.87
CA ILE A 13 -12.40 3.16 1.89
C ILE A 13 -12.51 1.97 2.85
N ARG A 14 -12.60 0.75 2.31
CA ARG A 14 -12.73 -0.47 3.11
C ARG A 14 -11.52 -0.71 4.00
N GLU A 15 -10.31 -0.68 3.43
CA GLU A 15 -9.09 -1.03 4.18
C GLU A 15 -8.69 0.07 5.16
N ALA A 16 -8.91 1.35 4.83
CA ALA A 16 -8.65 2.45 5.76
C ALA A 16 -9.57 2.38 6.99
N ALA A 17 -10.88 2.16 6.77
CA ALA A 17 -11.84 2.01 7.85
C ALA A 17 -11.50 0.82 8.76
N LYS A 18 -11.13 -0.33 8.18
CA LYS A 18 -10.72 -1.53 8.92
C LYS A 18 -9.48 -1.29 9.80
N ASN A 19 -8.55 -0.46 9.36
CA ASN A 19 -7.26 -0.26 10.03
C ASN A 19 -7.19 1.04 10.85
N GLY A 20 -8.26 1.83 10.91
CA GLY A 20 -8.32 3.08 11.67
C GLY A 20 -7.43 4.18 11.08
N VAL A 21 -7.32 4.22 9.76
CA VAL A 21 -6.52 5.22 9.02
C VAL A 21 -7.47 6.16 8.26
N PRO A 22 -7.19 7.47 8.15
CA PRO A 22 -7.92 8.36 7.26
C PRO A 22 -7.77 7.92 5.80
N VAL A 23 -8.89 7.80 5.09
CA VAL A 23 -8.91 7.41 3.66
C VAL A 23 -8.08 8.38 2.81
N SER A 24 -8.13 9.68 3.13
CA SER A 24 -7.36 10.73 2.45
C SER A 24 -5.84 10.49 2.54
N VAL A 25 -5.34 10.14 3.73
CA VAL A 25 -3.92 9.85 3.95
C VAL A 25 -3.50 8.59 3.20
N LEU A 26 -4.31 7.52 3.25
CA LEU A 26 -4.01 6.29 2.50
C LEU A 26 -3.94 6.55 0.99
N LEU A 27 -4.89 7.31 0.45
CA LEU A 27 -4.89 7.68 -0.97
C LEU A 27 -3.70 8.58 -1.34
N ALA A 28 -3.32 9.53 -0.48
CA ALA A 28 -2.15 10.38 -0.70
C ALA A 28 -0.85 9.55 -0.74
N ILE A 29 -0.71 8.56 0.14
CA ILE A 29 0.44 7.64 0.12
C ILE A 29 0.45 6.82 -1.16
N TRP A 30 -0.66 6.20 -1.55
CA TRP A 30 -0.70 5.43 -2.81
C TRP A 30 -0.45 6.28 -4.06
N GLN A 31 -0.87 7.54 -4.05
CA GLN A 31 -0.53 8.50 -5.11
C GLN A 31 0.97 8.77 -5.17
N ALA A 32 1.64 8.95 -4.02
CA ALA A 32 3.07 9.20 -3.95
C ALA A 32 3.93 7.97 -4.28
N GLU A 33 3.50 6.80 -3.82
CA GLU A 33 4.24 5.54 -3.94
C GLU A 33 4.17 4.96 -5.36
N SER A 34 3.01 4.99 -6.01
CA SER A 34 2.84 4.33 -7.31
C SER A 34 2.04 5.11 -8.34
N GLY A 35 1.54 6.29 -8.02
CA GLY A 35 0.57 6.99 -8.88
C GLY A 35 -0.69 6.16 -9.13
N PHE A 36 -1.08 5.33 -8.15
CA PHE A 36 -2.16 4.34 -8.25
C PHE A 36 -1.94 3.18 -9.24
N ASP A 37 -0.72 2.98 -9.73
CA ASP A 37 -0.38 1.77 -10.48
C ASP A 37 -0.33 0.56 -9.53
N VAL A 38 -1.21 -0.40 -9.76
CA VAL A 38 -1.32 -1.64 -8.98
C VAL A 38 -0.24 -2.66 -9.34
N LEU A 39 0.42 -2.47 -10.49
CA LEU A 39 1.49 -3.32 -10.98
C LEU A 39 2.89 -2.69 -10.81
N ALA A 40 2.97 -1.54 -10.14
CA ALA A 40 4.21 -0.81 -9.96
C ALA A 40 5.31 -1.68 -9.32
N LEU A 41 6.52 -1.54 -9.83
CA LEU A 41 7.73 -2.15 -9.32
C LEU A 41 8.67 -1.04 -8.87
N GLY A 42 9.22 -1.15 -7.67
CA GLY A 42 10.25 -0.24 -7.21
C GLY A 42 11.63 -0.58 -7.76
N ASP A 43 12.65 -0.03 -7.13
CA ASP A 43 14.05 -0.22 -7.52
C ASP A 43 14.42 -1.71 -7.60
N LEU A 44 15.26 -2.03 -8.58
CA LEU A 44 15.73 -3.37 -8.81
C LEU A 44 17.00 -3.65 -8.00
N ASN A 45 17.10 -4.87 -7.50
CA ASN A 45 18.29 -5.38 -6.83
C ASN A 45 19.33 -5.89 -7.85
N ALA A 46 20.47 -6.38 -7.35
CA ALA A 46 21.54 -6.94 -8.18
C ALA A 46 21.10 -8.16 -9.02
N ASP A 47 20.04 -8.86 -8.61
CA ASP A 47 19.46 -10.00 -9.32
C ASP A 47 18.32 -9.59 -10.28
N ASN A 48 18.16 -8.28 -10.52
CA ASN A 48 17.11 -7.69 -11.35
C ASN A 48 15.68 -7.96 -10.84
N ALA A 49 15.52 -8.19 -9.53
CA ALA A 49 14.24 -8.33 -8.85
C ALA A 49 13.90 -7.03 -8.08
N ALA A 50 12.63 -6.62 -8.11
CA ALA A 50 12.21 -5.40 -7.43
C ALA A 50 12.23 -5.53 -5.89
N TYR A 51 12.55 -4.44 -5.21
CA TYR A 51 12.52 -4.36 -3.74
C TYR A 51 11.11 -4.13 -3.20
N SER A 52 10.25 -3.42 -3.92
CA SER A 52 8.89 -3.08 -3.54
C SER A 52 7.90 -3.30 -4.69
N TYR A 53 6.65 -3.56 -4.33
CA TYR A 53 5.62 -3.98 -5.27
C TYR A 53 4.27 -3.30 -5.01
N GLY A 54 3.54 -3.06 -6.09
CA GLY A 54 2.13 -2.69 -6.12
C GLY A 54 1.82 -1.29 -5.60
N ILE A 55 0.52 -1.08 -5.33
CA ILE A 55 -0.06 0.25 -5.09
C ILE A 55 0.51 0.98 -3.87
N GLY A 56 0.92 0.25 -2.84
CA GLY A 56 1.52 0.80 -1.62
C GLY A 56 3.03 0.57 -1.53
N GLN A 57 3.71 0.22 -2.63
CA GLN A 57 5.15 -0.03 -2.70
C GLN A 57 5.70 -0.84 -1.52
N LEU A 58 5.11 -2.01 -1.27
CA LEU A 58 5.45 -2.81 -0.11
C LEU A 58 6.81 -3.49 -0.29
N HIS A 59 7.78 -3.09 0.52
CA HIS A 59 9.13 -3.66 0.49
C HIS A 59 9.16 -5.14 0.92
N VAL A 60 9.86 -6.01 0.18
CA VAL A 60 9.92 -7.47 0.42
C VAL A 60 10.64 -7.89 1.69
N LYS A 61 11.43 -6.99 2.29
CA LYS A 61 12.00 -7.18 3.64
C LYS A 61 11.28 -6.36 4.72
N GLY A 62 10.28 -5.57 4.33
CA GLY A 62 9.53 -4.68 5.21
C GLY A 62 8.08 -5.14 5.35
N ALA A 63 7.15 -4.24 5.09
CA ALA A 63 5.71 -4.51 5.19
C ALA A 63 5.22 -5.62 4.24
N GLY A 64 5.93 -5.90 3.14
CA GLY A 64 5.67 -7.02 2.22
C GLY A 64 6.39 -8.33 2.59
N GLY A 65 7.14 -8.36 3.69
CA GLY A 65 7.93 -9.51 4.11
C GLY A 65 7.13 -10.78 4.31
N GLY A 66 7.67 -11.91 3.82
CA GLY A 66 7.03 -13.23 3.91
C GLY A 66 5.91 -13.47 2.89
N ILE A 67 5.57 -12.48 2.06
CA ILE A 67 4.59 -12.63 0.99
C ILE A 67 5.29 -12.80 -0.35
N HIS A 68 4.81 -13.77 -1.14
CA HIS A 68 5.33 -13.98 -2.47
C HIS A 68 5.13 -12.72 -3.34
N PRO A 69 6.16 -12.19 -4.02
CA PRO A 69 6.09 -10.90 -4.74
C PRO A 69 4.90 -10.73 -5.69
N ARG A 70 4.57 -11.78 -6.46
CA ARG A 70 3.39 -11.76 -7.35
C ARG A 70 2.07 -11.50 -6.63
N LYS A 71 1.92 -11.90 -5.35
CA LYS A 71 0.72 -11.61 -4.57
C LYS A 71 0.64 -10.14 -4.17
N LEU A 72 1.78 -9.45 -4.04
CA LEU A 72 1.83 -8.01 -3.78
C LEU A 72 1.39 -7.17 -4.99
N LEU A 73 1.27 -7.76 -6.18
CA LEU A 73 0.69 -7.10 -7.36
C LEU A 73 -0.84 -7.23 -7.43
N ILE A 74 -1.45 -7.94 -6.48
CA ILE A 74 -2.90 -8.03 -6.34
C ILE A 74 -3.36 -6.85 -5.47
N LEU A 75 -4.21 -5.99 -6.03
CA LEU A 75 -4.70 -4.77 -5.38
C LEU A 75 -5.19 -5.03 -3.94
N GLU A 76 -6.03 -6.03 -3.74
CA GLU A 76 -6.65 -6.33 -2.44
C GLU A 76 -5.62 -6.75 -1.40
N VAL A 77 -4.63 -7.55 -1.81
CA VAL A 77 -3.56 -8.00 -0.91
C VAL A 77 -2.68 -6.83 -0.52
N ASN A 78 -2.21 -6.06 -1.52
CA ASN A 78 -1.33 -4.93 -1.29
C ASN A 78 -2.01 -3.85 -0.46
N ALA A 79 -3.25 -3.49 -0.80
CA ALA A 79 -4.02 -2.48 -0.08
C ALA A 79 -4.27 -2.85 1.38
N ALA A 80 -4.63 -4.11 1.66
CA ALA A 80 -4.86 -4.57 3.03
C ALA A 80 -3.58 -4.51 3.86
N MET A 81 -2.44 -4.91 3.29
CA MET A 81 -1.14 -4.86 3.96
C MET A 81 -0.63 -3.41 4.14
N SER A 82 -0.78 -2.58 3.12
CA SER A 82 -0.41 -1.15 3.14
C SER A 82 -1.19 -0.39 4.21
N ALA A 83 -2.52 -0.50 4.21
CA ALA A 83 -3.38 0.13 5.21
C ALA A 83 -3.11 -0.43 6.62
N GLY A 84 -2.89 -1.74 6.75
CA GLY A 84 -2.58 -2.37 8.03
C GLY A 84 -1.23 -1.96 8.60
N PHE A 85 -0.21 -1.78 7.75
CA PHE A 85 1.09 -1.27 8.16
C PHE A 85 0.97 0.17 8.65
N LEU A 86 0.31 1.04 7.87
CA LEU A 86 0.08 2.43 8.23
C LEU A 86 -0.72 2.58 9.53
N GLY A 87 -1.77 1.76 9.73
CA GLY A 87 -2.53 1.74 10.98
C GLY A 87 -1.69 1.31 12.19
N ARG A 88 -0.69 0.42 12.01
CA ARG A 88 0.30 0.11 13.06
C ARG A 88 1.24 1.29 13.32
N CYS A 89 1.69 1.99 12.29
CA CYS A 89 2.50 3.21 12.44
C CYS A 89 1.75 4.27 13.25
N PHE A 90 0.48 4.53 12.96
CA PHE A 90 -0.35 5.50 13.70
C PHE A 90 -0.57 5.14 15.18
N LYS A 91 -0.46 3.85 15.52
CA LYS A 91 -0.50 3.37 16.90
C LYS A 91 0.86 3.49 17.58
N ALA A 92 1.94 3.19 16.85
CA ALA A 92 3.31 3.28 17.34
C ALA A 92 3.78 4.74 17.54
N PHE A 93 3.28 5.67 16.73
CA PHE A 93 3.65 7.09 16.72
C PHE A 93 2.41 7.99 16.94
N PRO A 94 1.83 8.01 18.15
CA PRO A 94 0.55 8.68 18.41
C PRO A 94 0.63 10.21 18.42
N GLN A 95 1.81 10.80 18.62
CA GLN A 95 2.01 12.25 18.61
C GLN A 95 1.84 12.92 17.23
N ASP A 96 1.81 12.14 16.14
CA ASP A 96 1.68 12.66 14.75
C ASP A 96 0.24 12.60 14.20
N ARG A 97 -0.77 12.40 15.06
CA ARG A 97 -2.19 12.25 14.66
C ARG A 97 -2.88 13.54 14.18
N ASN A 98 -2.18 14.66 14.16
CA ASN A 98 -2.69 15.94 13.67
C ASN A 98 -2.40 16.18 12.16
N LEU A 99 -2.03 15.13 11.42
CA LEU A 99 -1.99 15.12 9.96
C LEU A 99 -3.38 14.82 9.36
#